data_AF-A0A2T4S599-F1
#
_entry.id   AF-A0A2T4S599-F1
#
_cell.length_a   1.000
_cell.length_b   1.000
_cell.length_c   1.000
_cell.angle_alpha   90.00
_cell.angle_beta   90.00
_cell.angle_gamma   90.00
#
_symmetry.space_group_name_H-M   'P 1'
#
loop_
_entity.id
_entity.type
_entity.pdbx_description
1 polymer ?
#
loop_
_entity_poly.entity_id
_entity_poly.type
_entity_poly.pdbx_seq_one_letter_code
_entity_poly.pdbx_strand_id
1 'polypeptide(L)'
;DLYTPYDVYPSLDSDRLAFDVRSRSAYHGGHEYGTINIPFDKGFINQIGWYLDYDKDIDLIGDRDLVQQAAYQLQLIGYDRVAGYRLPKYDVMTPSVHSADMTGKEENVLDVRTNDEWDAGHLDQAKHIKHGKLLDADVPFDKDAPIYVHCQSGVRSSIADGIL
;
A
#
# COMPACT_ATOMS: atom_id res chain seq x y z
N ASP A 1 22.35 -23.27 14.97
CA ASP A 1 22.75 -22.51 13.78
C ASP A 1 22.46 -21.04 13.98
N LEU A 2 23.40 -20.16 13.62
CA LEU A 2 23.19 -18.71 13.68
C LEU A 2 22.32 -18.31 12.49
N TYR A 3 21.28 -17.52 12.75
CA TYR A 3 20.44 -16.94 11.70
C TYR A 3 21.33 -16.18 10.70
N THR A 4 21.31 -16.58 9.44
CA THR A 4 22.03 -15.89 8.36
C THR A 4 20.99 -15.26 7.46
N PRO A 5 20.89 -13.92 7.41
CA PRO A 5 19.98 -13.25 6.51
C PRO A 5 20.25 -13.64 5.06
N TYR A 6 19.19 -13.78 4.26
CA TYR A 6 19.33 -13.98 2.82
C TYR A 6 19.25 -12.65 2.07
N ASP A 7 19.96 -12.60 0.94
CA ASP A 7 19.88 -11.50 -0.01
C ASP A 7 18.66 -11.67 -0.93
N VAL A 8 17.96 -10.57 -1.21
CA VAL A 8 16.88 -10.52 -2.19
C VAL A 8 17.43 -10.16 -3.57
N TYR A 9 17.06 -10.91 -4.61
CA TYR A 9 17.51 -10.69 -5.98
C TYR A 9 16.40 -10.11 -6.87
N PRO A 10 16.74 -9.54 -8.04
CA PRO A 10 15.72 -9.04 -8.96
C PRO A 10 14.68 -10.11 -9.30
N SER A 11 13.40 -9.74 -9.23
CA SER A 11 12.28 -10.61 -9.56
C SER A 11 12.15 -10.80 -11.06
N LEU A 12 11.79 -12.01 -11.47
CA LEU A 12 11.38 -12.34 -12.84
C LEU A 12 9.85 -12.44 -12.97
N ASP A 13 9.13 -12.33 -11.86
CA ASP A 13 7.69 -12.43 -11.75
C ASP A 13 7.13 -11.03 -11.51
N SER A 14 6.39 -10.49 -12.48
CA SER A 14 5.71 -9.20 -12.37
C SER A 14 4.31 -9.30 -11.76
N ASP A 15 3.77 -10.49 -11.59
CA ASP A 15 2.37 -10.72 -11.22
C ASP A 15 2.22 -11.01 -9.71
N ARG A 16 3.32 -11.41 -9.05
CA ARG A 16 3.38 -11.55 -7.59
C ARG A 16 3.04 -10.23 -6.89
N LEU A 17 2.32 -10.31 -5.77
CA LEU A 17 2.03 -9.13 -4.95
C LEU A 17 3.33 -8.41 -4.57
N ALA A 18 3.41 -7.11 -4.84
CA ALA A 18 4.57 -6.31 -4.56
C ALA A 18 4.27 -5.13 -3.63
N PHE A 19 5.16 -4.92 -2.66
CA PHE A 19 5.12 -3.78 -1.76
C PHE A 19 6.20 -2.76 -2.14
N ASP A 20 5.80 -1.55 -2.53
CA ASP A 20 6.71 -0.45 -2.80
C ASP A 20 7.15 0.20 -1.49
N VAL A 21 8.43 0.06 -1.18
CA VAL A 21 9.02 0.50 0.08
C VAL A 21 9.59 1.92 0.01
N ARG A 22 9.46 2.59 -1.14
CA ARG A 22 9.86 3.99 -1.33
C ARG A 22 9.00 4.95 -0.50
N SER A 23 9.44 6.20 -0.45
CA SER A 23 8.66 7.26 0.17
C SER A 23 7.31 7.44 -0.52
N ARG A 24 6.35 7.94 0.25
CA ARG A 24 5.01 8.30 -0.21
C ARG A 24 5.05 9.21 -1.43
N SER A 25 5.89 10.24 -1.38
CA SER A 25 6.03 11.21 -2.46
C SER A 25 6.57 10.57 -3.74
N ALA A 26 7.50 9.62 -3.64
CA ALA A 26 8.02 8.88 -4.78
C ALA A 26 6.94 7.98 -5.40
N TYR A 27 6.10 7.36 -4.58
CA TYR A 27 5.01 6.50 -5.05
C TYR A 27 3.87 7.30 -5.73
N HIS A 28 3.43 8.41 -5.12
CA HIS A 28 2.44 9.31 -5.74
C HIS A 28 2.98 9.95 -7.03
N GLY A 29 4.28 10.24 -7.05
CA GLY A 29 5.00 10.69 -8.24
C GLY A 29 5.21 9.61 -9.30
N GLY A 30 4.71 8.40 -9.08
CA GLY A 30 4.58 7.33 -10.05
C GLY A 30 4.88 5.95 -9.46
N HIS A 31 4.01 4.99 -9.76
CA HIS A 31 4.11 3.61 -9.28
C HIS A 31 3.60 2.59 -10.30
N GLU A 32 3.83 1.31 -9.99
CA GLU A 32 3.32 0.16 -10.75
C GLU A 32 1.88 -0.16 -10.29
N TYR A 33 0.97 -0.36 -11.24
CA TYR A 33 -0.42 -0.75 -10.94
C TYR A 33 -0.47 -2.09 -10.19
N GLY A 34 -1.39 -2.24 -9.23
CA GLY A 34 -1.56 -3.46 -8.43
C GLY A 34 -0.55 -3.62 -7.30
N THR A 35 0.23 -2.58 -6.97
CA THR A 35 1.23 -2.62 -5.90
C THR A 35 0.77 -1.82 -4.69
N ILE A 36 1.41 -2.03 -3.53
CA ILE A 36 1.03 -1.33 -2.30
C ILE A 36 2.22 -0.52 -1.78
N ASN A 37 2.05 0.78 -1.55
CA ASN A 37 3.09 1.57 -0.88
C ASN A 37 3.10 1.34 0.63
N ILE A 38 4.16 0.70 1.14
CA ILE A 38 4.49 0.61 2.56
C ILE A 38 5.89 1.19 2.77
N PRO A 39 6.03 2.51 2.98
CA PRO A 39 7.33 3.15 3.12
C PRO A 39 8.19 2.49 4.20
N PHE A 40 9.47 2.30 3.91
CA PHE A 40 10.43 1.78 4.87
C PHE A 40 10.81 2.85 5.91
N ASP A 41 9.92 3.03 6.90
CA ASP A 41 10.09 3.95 8.02
C ASP A 41 9.87 3.24 9.38
N LYS A 42 9.80 4.01 10.47
CA LYS A 42 9.60 3.46 11.83
C LYS A 42 8.32 2.65 11.99
N GLY A 43 7.32 2.88 11.14
CA GLY A 43 6.05 2.18 11.15
C GLY A 43 5.98 1.01 10.16
N PHE A 44 7.05 0.72 9.40
CA PHE A 44 7.06 -0.27 8.31
C PHE A 44 6.41 -1.60 8.71
N ILE A 45 6.89 -2.22 9.80
CA ILE A 45 6.43 -3.53 10.26
C ILE A 45 4.96 -3.52 10.69
N ASN A 46 4.54 -2.47 11.42
CA ASN A 46 3.16 -2.33 11.85
C ASN A 46 2.19 -2.12 10.67
N GLN A 47 2.67 -1.52 9.58
CA GLN A 47 1.86 -1.25 8.39
C GLN A 47 1.78 -2.48 7.48
N ILE A 48 2.92 -3.06 7.12
CA ILE A 48 2.98 -4.20 6.18
C ILE A 48 2.28 -5.43 6.76
N GLY A 49 2.35 -5.64 8.08
CA GLY A 49 1.73 -6.79 8.75
C GLY A 49 0.20 -6.89 8.61
N TRP A 50 -0.50 -5.81 8.24
CA TRP A 50 -1.94 -5.88 7.92
C TRP A 50 -2.24 -6.56 6.59
N TYR A 51 -1.24 -6.67 5.70
CA TYR A 51 -1.38 -7.14 4.32
C TYR A 51 -0.60 -8.42 4.03
N LEU A 52 0.32 -8.81 4.91
CA LEU A 52 1.07 -10.04 4.74
C LEU A 52 0.17 -11.25 4.96
N ASP A 53 0.12 -12.10 3.94
CA ASP A 53 -0.28 -13.49 4.06
C ASP A 53 0.99 -14.31 4.31
N TYR A 54 1.15 -14.85 5.52
CA TYR A 54 2.38 -15.52 5.97
C TYR A 54 2.72 -16.79 5.19
N ASP A 55 1.80 -17.30 4.37
CA ASP A 55 1.99 -18.46 3.52
C ASP A 55 2.31 -18.11 2.06
N LYS A 56 2.32 -16.83 1.69
CA LYS A 56 2.54 -16.37 0.31
C LYS A 56 3.85 -15.64 0.14
N ASP A 57 4.40 -15.75 -1.07
CA ASP A 57 5.59 -15.01 -1.46
C ASP A 57 5.22 -13.60 -1.93
N ILE A 58 6.08 -12.65 -1.64
CA ILE A 58 5.93 -11.24 -2.06
C ILE A 58 7.19 -10.76 -2.78
N ASP A 59 7.03 -9.70 -3.56
CA ASP A 59 8.13 -8.86 -4.01
C ASP A 59 8.18 -7.54 -3.23
N LEU A 60 9.36 -6.91 -3.21
CA LEU A 60 9.52 -5.52 -2.78
C LEU A 60 9.89 -4.63 -3.97
N ILE A 61 9.44 -3.38 -3.99
CA ILE A 61 9.84 -2.39 -5.00
C ILE A 61 10.68 -1.30 -4.34
N GLY A 62 11.86 -1.05 -4.90
CA GLY A 62 12.81 -0.06 -4.40
C GLY A 62 14.20 -0.22 -5.03
N ASP A 63 15.14 0.62 -4.62
CA ASP A 63 16.54 0.35 -4.91
C ASP A 63 17.04 -0.86 -4.09
N ARG A 64 18.18 -1.42 -4.51
CA ARG A 64 18.72 -2.64 -3.91
C ARG A 64 18.97 -2.49 -2.41
N ASP A 65 19.56 -1.39 -1.97
CA ASP A 65 19.97 -1.22 -0.57
C ASP A 65 18.76 -1.05 0.34
N LEU A 66 17.74 -0.32 -0.12
CA LEU A 66 16.47 -0.14 0.59
C LEU A 66 15.73 -1.47 0.72
N VAL A 67 15.66 -2.24 -0.36
CA VAL A 67 15.04 -3.57 -0.39
C VAL A 67 15.74 -4.52 0.56
N GLN A 68 17.07 -4.59 0.56
CA GLN A 68 17.79 -5.49 1.47
C GLN A 68 17.49 -5.16 2.94
N GLN A 69 17.44 -3.87 3.28
CA GLN A 69 17.11 -3.43 4.64
C GLN A 69 15.67 -3.82 5.04
N ALA A 70 14.71 -3.60 4.15
CA ALA A 70 13.32 -3.96 4.38
C ALA A 70 13.12 -5.48 4.51
N ALA A 71 13.74 -6.25 3.62
CA ALA A 71 13.70 -7.71 3.66
C ALA A 71 14.36 -8.28 4.93
N TYR A 72 15.49 -7.70 5.35
CA TYR A 72 16.13 -8.08 6.61
C TYR A 72 15.22 -7.79 7.81
N GLN A 73 14.49 -6.68 7.82
CA GLN A 73 13.57 -6.39 8.92
C GLN A 73 12.35 -7.33 8.96
N LEU A 74 11.87 -7.78 7.80
CA LEU A 74 10.82 -8.81 7.70
C LEU A 74 11.32 -10.18 8.20
N GLN A 75 12.53 -10.54 7.81
CA GLN A 75 13.25 -11.72 8.29
C GLN A 75 13.37 -11.75 9.83
N LEU A 76 13.67 -10.61 10.46
CA LEU A 76 13.74 -10.51 11.92
C LEU A 76 12.42 -10.78 12.65
N ILE A 77 11.28 -10.61 11.98
CA ILE A 77 9.95 -10.94 12.53
C ILE A 77 9.45 -12.32 12.05
N GLY A 78 10.30 -13.11 11.39
CA GLY A 78 9.99 -14.46 10.91
C GLY A 78 9.25 -14.50 9.57
N TYR A 79 9.24 -13.41 8.81
CA TYR A 79 8.72 -13.40 7.45
C TYR A 79 9.86 -13.59 6.44
N ASP A 80 10.04 -14.83 6.00
CA ASP A 80 11.17 -15.25 5.15
C ASP A 80 10.76 -15.47 3.68
N ARG A 81 9.68 -14.83 3.24
CA ARG A 81 9.04 -15.04 1.92
C ARG A 81 9.14 -13.83 0.98
N VAL A 82 10.22 -13.06 1.07
CA VAL A 82 10.54 -12.02 0.07
C VAL A 82 11.27 -12.71 -1.08
N ALA A 83 10.53 -13.06 -2.13
CA ALA A 83 11.02 -13.89 -3.21
C ALA A 83 11.76 -13.12 -4.30
N GLY A 84 11.65 -11.79 -4.32
CA GLY A 84 12.41 -10.94 -5.23
C GLY A 84 12.17 -9.46 -5.01
N TYR A 85 12.86 -8.64 -5.80
CA TYR A 85 12.61 -7.21 -5.85
C TYR A 85 12.53 -6.66 -7.26
N ARG A 86 11.78 -5.58 -7.41
CA ARG A 86 11.57 -4.90 -8.69
C ARG A 86 12.07 -3.47 -8.58
N LEU A 87 12.57 -2.94 -9.70
CA LEU A 87 12.86 -1.52 -9.78
C LEU A 87 11.55 -0.73 -9.96
N PRO A 88 11.48 0.51 -9.44
CA PRO A 88 10.29 1.35 -9.58
C PRO A 88 9.87 1.57 -11.02
N LYS A 89 8.56 1.54 -11.25
CA LYS A 89 7.91 2.00 -12.49
C LYS A 89 7.03 3.21 -12.19
N TYR A 90 6.60 3.88 -13.26
CA TYR A 90 5.83 5.13 -13.21
C TYR A 90 4.59 5.01 -14.10
N ASP A 91 3.90 3.87 -13.98
CA ASP A 91 2.78 3.50 -14.84
C ASP A 91 1.51 4.29 -14.46
N VAL A 92 1.33 4.53 -13.16
CA VAL A 92 0.18 5.23 -12.58
C VAL A 92 0.65 6.46 -11.80
N MET A 93 -0.03 7.58 -12.00
CA MET A 93 0.17 8.83 -11.26
C MET A 93 -1.10 9.15 -10.47
N THR A 94 -1.00 9.32 -9.16
CA THR A 94 -2.17 9.62 -8.31
C THR A 94 -2.09 11.05 -7.78
N PRO A 95 -2.90 11.98 -8.32
CA PRO A 95 -2.91 13.35 -7.86
C PRO A 95 -3.48 13.43 -6.44
N SER A 96 -2.76 14.10 -5.54
CA SER A 96 -3.29 14.42 -4.22
C SER A 96 -4.26 15.59 -4.29
N VAL A 97 -5.42 15.45 -3.64
CA VAL A 97 -6.39 16.54 -3.44
C VAL A 97 -6.30 17.00 -1.99
N HIS A 98 -6.16 18.30 -1.74
CA HIS A 98 -6.19 18.81 -0.38
C HIS A 98 -7.63 18.81 0.14
N SER A 99 -7.82 18.53 1.43
CA SER A 99 -9.14 18.52 2.05
C SER A 99 -9.88 19.86 1.94
N ALA A 100 -9.14 20.97 1.83
CA ALA A 100 -9.71 22.30 1.61
C ALA A 100 -10.34 22.48 0.22
N ASP A 101 -9.92 21.66 -0.75
CA ASP A 101 -10.42 21.69 -2.13
C ASP A 101 -11.60 20.72 -2.33
N MET A 102 -11.90 19.88 -1.33
CA MET A 102 -13.07 18.99 -1.35
C MET A 102 -14.34 19.79 -1.09
N THR A 103 -15.32 19.63 -1.96
CA THR A 103 -16.60 20.34 -1.91
C THR A 103 -17.65 19.61 -1.06
N GLY A 104 -17.41 18.35 -0.72
CA GLY A 104 -18.35 17.46 -0.05
C GLY A 104 -19.44 16.93 -0.98
N LYS A 105 -19.28 17.11 -2.30
CA LYS A 105 -20.22 16.65 -3.35
C LYS A 105 -19.61 15.61 -4.28
N GLU A 106 -18.38 15.18 -4.00
CA GLU A 106 -17.70 14.14 -4.75
C GLU A 106 -18.49 12.83 -4.62
N GLU A 107 -18.82 12.20 -5.74
CA GLU A 107 -19.75 11.06 -5.79
C GLU A 107 -19.15 9.76 -5.25
N ASN A 108 -17.89 9.48 -5.62
CA ASN A 108 -17.21 8.24 -5.28
C ASN A 108 -16.14 8.47 -4.20
N VAL A 109 -16.56 8.60 -2.95
CA VAL A 109 -15.63 8.78 -1.82
C VAL A 109 -15.48 7.48 -1.05
N LEU A 110 -14.25 6.96 -0.97
CA LEU A 110 -13.89 5.79 -0.19
C LEU A 110 -13.15 6.22 1.10
N ASP A 111 -13.74 5.92 2.25
CA ASP A 111 -13.08 6.03 3.54
C ASP A 111 -12.45 4.68 3.91
N VAL A 112 -11.13 4.65 4.08
CA VAL A 112 -10.38 3.43 4.44
C VAL A 112 -9.89 3.41 5.89
N ARG A 113 -10.42 4.30 6.74
CA ARG A 113 -10.11 4.34 8.18
C ARG A 113 -10.65 3.11 8.94
N THR A 114 -10.31 3.00 10.21
CA THR A 114 -10.86 1.96 11.09
C THR A 114 -12.36 2.17 11.32
N ASN A 115 -13.05 1.14 11.83
CA ASN A 115 -14.47 1.24 12.17
C ASN A 115 -14.72 2.31 13.24
N ASP A 116 -13.88 2.37 14.29
CA ASP A 116 -14.03 3.37 15.36
C ASP A 116 -13.89 4.81 14.83
N GLU A 117 -12.95 5.05 13.90
CA GLU A 117 -12.78 6.34 13.25
C GLU A 117 -13.97 6.71 12.35
N TRP A 118 -14.57 5.73 11.68
CA TRP A 118 -15.78 5.88 10.87
C TRP A 118 -16.97 6.23 11.76
N ASP A 119 -17.23 5.43 12.78
CA ASP A 119 -18.35 5.59 13.71
C ASP A 119 -18.28 6.91 14.50
N ALA A 120 -17.08 7.46 14.70
CA ALA A 120 -16.86 8.77 15.32
C ALA A 120 -17.24 9.95 14.40
N GLY A 121 -17.47 9.71 13.11
CA GLY A 121 -17.88 10.71 12.12
C GLY A 121 -17.21 10.51 10.76
N HIS A 122 -17.99 10.67 9.71
CA HIS A 122 -17.58 10.49 8.31
C HIS A 122 -18.40 11.39 7.38
N LEU A 123 -18.01 11.47 6.10
CA LEU A 123 -18.81 12.13 5.06
C LEU A 123 -20.06 11.29 4.77
N ASP A 124 -21.22 11.93 4.60
CA ASP A 124 -22.50 11.25 4.44
C ASP A 124 -22.56 10.38 3.17
N GLN A 125 -21.92 10.83 2.09
CA GLN A 125 -21.89 10.14 0.80
C GLN A 125 -20.80 9.06 0.71
N ALA A 126 -19.87 9.01 1.67
CA ALA A 126 -18.74 8.08 1.60
C ALA A 126 -19.19 6.62 1.75
N LYS A 127 -18.41 5.71 1.15
CA LYS A 127 -18.47 4.27 1.44
C LYS A 127 -17.27 3.89 2.30
N HIS A 128 -17.47 2.93 3.19
CA HIS A 128 -16.43 2.50 4.13
C HIS A 128 -15.90 1.11 3.79
N ILE A 129 -14.60 1.01 3.58
CA ILE A 129 -13.87 -0.26 3.54
C ILE A 129 -12.59 -0.08 4.35
N LYS A 130 -12.58 -0.60 5.58
CA LYS A 130 -11.38 -0.52 6.42
C LYS A 130 -10.15 -1.07 5.69
N HIS A 131 -9.03 -0.37 5.78
CA HIS A 131 -7.80 -0.67 5.03
C HIS A 131 -7.33 -2.14 5.09
N GLY A 132 -7.40 -2.81 6.25
CA GLY A 132 -7.02 -4.22 6.39
C GLY A 132 -7.96 -5.23 5.70
N LYS A 133 -8.99 -4.78 4.99
CA LYS A 133 -9.85 -5.59 4.13
C LYS A 133 -9.79 -5.21 2.66
N LEU A 134 -9.02 -4.18 2.33
CA LEU A 134 -9.09 -3.55 1.02
C LEU A 134 -8.60 -4.46 -0.11
N LEU A 135 -7.60 -5.30 0.16
CA LEU A 135 -7.08 -6.29 -0.81
C LEU A 135 -8.12 -7.33 -1.24
N ASP A 136 -9.07 -7.64 -0.36
CA ASP A 136 -10.08 -8.69 -0.59
C ASP A 136 -11.47 -8.12 -0.89
N ALA A 137 -11.62 -6.79 -0.89
CA ALA A 137 -12.92 -6.15 -0.95
C ALA A 137 -13.30 -5.76 -2.38
N ASP A 138 -14.56 -6.02 -2.74
CA ASP A 138 -15.16 -5.42 -3.91
C ASP A 138 -15.47 -3.95 -3.62
N VAL A 139 -14.81 -3.07 -4.36
CA VAL A 139 -15.00 -1.62 -4.22
C VAL A 139 -16.31 -1.23 -4.89
N PRO A 140 -17.24 -0.55 -4.19
CA PRO A 140 -18.60 -0.32 -4.65
C PRO A 140 -18.73 0.86 -5.62
N PHE A 141 -17.72 1.07 -6.47
CA PHE A 141 -17.66 2.17 -7.42
C PHE A 141 -17.34 1.65 -8.82
N ASP A 142 -17.76 2.41 -9.82
CA ASP A 142 -17.26 2.24 -11.18
C ASP A 142 -15.77 2.62 -11.21
N LYS A 143 -14.90 1.68 -11.62
CA LYS A 143 -13.46 1.89 -11.68
C LYS A 143 -13.03 2.84 -12.81
N ASP A 144 -13.91 3.07 -13.78
CA ASP A 144 -13.67 4.03 -14.87
C ASP A 144 -14.03 5.48 -14.47
N ALA A 145 -14.65 5.68 -13.30
CA ALA A 145 -14.96 6.99 -12.76
C ALA A 145 -13.89 7.46 -11.73
N PRO A 146 -13.71 8.78 -11.52
CA PRO A 146 -12.83 9.26 -10.47
C PRO A 146 -13.27 8.73 -9.10
N ILE A 147 -12.35 8.11 -8.35
CA ILE A 147 -12.54 7.66 -6.97
C ILE A 147 -11.64 8.50 -6.06
N TYR A 148 -12.24 9.10 -5.03
CA TYR A 148 -11.55 9.86 -4.01
C TYR A 148 -11.35 8.98 -2.79
N VAL A 149 -10.10 8.62 -2.48
CA VAL A 149 -9.81 7.83 -1.29
C VAL A 149 -9.20 8.70 -0.22
N HIS A 150 -9.68 8.55 1.02
CA HIS A 150 -9.05 9.21 2.16
C HIS A 150 -8.89 8.29 3.36
N CYS A 151 -7.93 8.66 4.20
CA CYS A 151 -7.80 8.17 5.56
C CYS A 151 -7.39 9.34 6.47
N GLN A 152 -6.97 9.07 7.70
CA GLN A 152 -6.57 10.15 8.62
C GLN A 152 -5.29 10.89 8.18
N SER A 153 -4.30 10.20 7.62
CA SER A 153 -2.93 10.74 7.42
C SER A 153 -2.34 10.49 6.03
N GLY A 154 -3.14 9.99 5.08
CA GLY A 154 -2.67 9.57 3.76
C GLY A 154 -2.00 8.18 3.72
N VAL A 155 -1.78 7.54 4.88
CA VAL A 155 -1.13 6.23 5.02
C VAL A 155 -1.88 5.09 4.38
N ARG A 156 -3.18 5.04 4.66
CA ARG A 156 -4.03 3.93 4.24
C ARG A 156 -4.65 4.18 2.88
N SER A 157 -4.81 5.44 2.47
CA SER A 157 -5.33 5.79 1.14
C SER A 157 -4.34 5.43 0.03
N SER A 158 -3.02 5.57 0.25
CA SER A 158 -2.00 5.14 -0.73
C SER A 158 -2.01 3.63 -1.04
N ILE A 159 -2.69 2.85 -0.21
CA ILE A 159 -2.88 1.40 -0.39
C ILE A 159 -4.05 1.15 -1.33
N ALA A 160 -5.12 1.95 -1.21
CA ALA A 160 -6.22 1.94 -2.15
C ALA A 160 -5.78 2.40 -3.54
N ASP A 161 -5.00 3.48 -3.59
CA ASP A 161 -4.48 4.07 -4.83
C ASP A 161 -3.76 3.06 -5.73
N GLY A 162 -3.07 2.09 -5.13
CA GLY A 162 -2.35 1.07 -5.89
C GLY A 162 -3.19 -0.10 -6.38
N ILE A 163 -4.40 -0.32 -5.84
CA ILE A 163 -5.24 -1.49 -6.15
C ILE A 163 -6.60 -1.14 -6.78
N LEU A 164 -6.94 0.15 -6.80
CA LEU A 164 -8.07 0.70 -7.55
C LEU A 164 -7.61 0.97 -8.98
#